data_AF-A0A256HM62-F1
#
_entry.id   AF-A0A256HM62-F1
#
_cell.length_a   1.000
_cell.length_b   1.000
_cell.length_c   1.000
_cell.angle_alpha   90.00
_cell.angle_beta   90.00
_cell.angle_gamma   90.00
#
_symmetry.space_group_name_H-M   'P 1'
#
loop_
_entity.id
_entity.type
_entity.pdbx_description
1 polymer ?
#
loop_
_entity_poly.entity_id
_entity_poly.type
_entity_poly.pdbx_seq_one_letter_code
_entity_poly.pdbx_strand_id
1 'polypeptide(L)'
;MSDDEQDKDRGLFTGGEGADDNDDLPSESLLDPVDRPRGILSPTDREYLCGLKDYSHDQTVLNRRQAIRERTIEGIRDFNLLWLLLEQTEWEKVMEAFDTEELNTAFSSILAFMYIGIDQDTGRMRQILERGLYLGANYDTSGRWSERANTVNVDIDIEYEPNVDQLYERVQDGEGGQLTPGEIGALVKAGKLDPADLEELEGTNEAFPGVYAGGTVESNQHEDTDA
;
A
#
# COMPACT_ATOMS: atom_id res chain seq x y z
N MET A 1 -32.99 42.73 -56.74
CA MET A 1 -31.93 43.64 -56.24
C MET A 1 -31.03 42.74 -55.42
N SER A 2 -30.13 42.03 -56.09
CA SER A 2 -28.79 42.47 -56.51
C SER A 2 -27.79 42.14 -55.41
N ASP A 3 -26.91 41.22 -55.79
CA ASP A 3 -25.75 40.71 -55.08
C ASP A 3 -24.83 41.83 -54.57
N ASP A 4 -24.10 41.55 -53.49
CA ASP A 4 -22.67 41.84 -53.42
C ASP A 4 -22.02 40.91 -52.39
N GLU A 5 -21.32 39.92 -52.92
CA GLU A 5 -20.23 39.21 -52.25
C GLU A 5 -19.03 40.15 -52.12
N GLN A 6 -18.32 40.09 -50.99
CA GLN A 6 -16.87 39.99 -51.03
C GLN A 6 -16.26 39.47 -49.72
N ASP A 7 -15.89 38.21 -49.85
CA ASP A 7 -14.86 37.43 -49.19
C ASP A 7 -13.56 38.19 -48.83
N LYS A 8 -12.98 37.83 -47.68
CA LYS A 8 -11.53 37.73 -47.45
C LYS A 8 -11.22 36.87 -46.23
N ASP A 9 -11.29 35.57 -46.48
CA ASP A 9 -10.13 34.66 -46.36
C ASP A 9 -9.01 35.05 -45.37
N ARG A 10 -8.95 34.29 -44.26
CA ARG A 10 -7.72 33.69 -43.75
C ARG A 10 -8.00 32.24 -43.37
N GLY A 11 -7.93 31.36 -44.36
CA GLY A 11 -7.74 29.94 -44.14
C GLY A 11 -6.40 29.60 -43.48
N LEU A 12 -6.36 28.43 -42.82
CA LEU A 12 -5.34 27.36 -42.92
C LEU A 12 -5.27 26.54 -41.62
N PHE A 13 -6.16 25.56 -41.45
CA PHE A 13 -5.86 24.13 -41.65
C PHE A 13 -7.05 23.28 -41.16
N THR A 14 -7.60 22.53 -42.10
CA THR A 14 -8.59 21.48 -41.93
C THR A 14 -7.90 20.14 -41.70
N GLY A 15 -8.49 19.31 -40.84
CA GLY A 15 -8.44 17.85 -40.97
C GLY A 15 -7.35 17.14 -40.17
N GLY A 16 -7.81 16.43 -39.14
CA GLY A 16 -7.15 15.27 -38.56
C GLY A 16 -8.20 14.57 -37.71
N GLU A 17 -8.65 13.40 -38.18
CA GLU A 17 -9.68 12.57 -37.60
C GLU A 17 -9.76 12.59 -36.07
N GLY A 18 -11.00 12.65 -35.57
CA GLY A 18 -11.31 12.18 -34.23
C GLY A 18 -10.90 10.72 -34.14
N ALA A 19 -9.75 10.49 -33.51
CA ALA A 19 -9.44 9.21 -32.91
C ALA A 19 -10.44 9.04 -31.76
N ASP A 20 -11.40 8.18 -32.05
CA ASP A 20 -12.31 7.53 -31.13
C ASP A 20 -11.45 6.69 -30.15
N ASP A 21 -10.78 7.36 -29.21
CA ASP A 21 -10.27 6.71 -28.00
C ASP A 21 -11.32 6.93 -26.90
N ASN A 22 -12.54 6.46 -27.19
CA ASN A 22 -13.33 5.80 -26.15
C ASN A 22 -12.58 4.52 -25.79
N ASP A 23 -11.49 4.66 -25.02
CA ASP A 23 -11.13 3.63 -24.07
C ASP A 23 -12.25 3.65 -23.02
N ASP A 24 -13.36 3.00 -23.38
CA ASP A 24 -14.41 2.54 -22.49
C ASP A 24 -13.79 1.55 -21.50
N LEU A 25 -12.97 2.07 -20.59
CA LEU A 25 -12.86 1.48 -19.27
C LEU A 25 -14.24 1.70 -18.64
N PRO A 26 -14.97 0.65 -18.27
CA PRO A 26 -16.24 0.84 -17.61
C PRO A 26 -15.95 1.53 -16.28
N SER A 27 -16.19 2.84 -16.21
CA SER A 27 -16.29 3.60 -14.97
C SER A 27 -17.55 3.22 -14.18
N GLU A 28 -18.04 2.00 -14.35
CA GLU A 28 -19.20 1.49 -13.64
C GLU A 28 -18.72 0.88 -12.31
N SER A 29 -19.25 1.44 -11.22
CA SER A 29 -19.52 0.70 -9.98
C SER A 29 -18.39 0.44 -8.97
N LEU A 30 -17.30 1.22 -8.94
CA LEU A 30 -16.40 1.19 -7.76
C LEU A 30 -17.02 1.85 -6.51
N LEU A 31 -18.00 2.75 -6.71
CA LEU A 31 -18.66 3.50 -5.65
C LEU A 31 -20.08 3.04 -5.36
N ASP A 32 -20.65 2.14 -6.15
CA ASP A 32 -21.97 1.58 -5.87
C ASP A 32 -21.82 0.22 -5.17
N PRO A 33 -22.22 0.13 -3.89
CA PRO A 33 -22.06 -1.10 -3.16
C PRO A 33 -23.01 -2.15 -3.71
N VAL A 34 -22.45 -3.26 -4.20
CA VAL A 34 -23.22 -4.44 -4.61
C VAL A 34 -24.19 -4.84 -3.50
N ASP A 35 -25.46 -5.05 -3.86
CA ASP A 35 -26.45 -5.53 -2.91
C ASP A 35 -26.11 -6.97 -2.50
N ARG A 36 -25.90 -7.17 -1.20
CA ARG A 36 -25.46 -8.44 -0.63
C ARG A 36 -25.85 -8.52 0.85
N PRO A 37 -25.92 -9.73 1.44
CA PRO A 37 -26.14 -9.90 2.86
C PRO A 37 -25.11 -9.16 3.73
N ARG A 38 -25.42 -9.02 5.01
CA ARG A 38 -24.51 -8.42 5.99
C ARG A 38 -23.28 -9.30 6.16
N GLY A 39 -22.09 -8.71 5.98
CA GLY A 39 -20.82 -9.25 6.47
C GLY A 39 -20.37 -8.48 7.71
N ILE A 40 -19.09 -8.11 7.77
CA ILE A 40 -18.58 -7.13 8.75
C ILE A 40 -19.39 -5.83 8.63
N LEU A 41 -19.56 -5.35 7.40
CA LEU A 41 -20.36 -4.18 7.07
C LEU A 41 -21.84 -4.56 6.83
N SER A 42 -22.74 -3.82 7.46
CA SER A 42 -24.17 -3.83 7.13
C SER A 42 -24.42 -3.11 5.79
N PRO A 43 -25.59 -3.31 5.13
CA PRO A 43 -25.94 -2.57 3.92
C PRO A 43 -25.82 -1.05 4.11
N THR A 44 -26.32 -0.53 5.23
CA THR A 44 -26.23 0.91 5.52
C THR A 44 -24.81 1.41 5.80
N ASP A 45 -23.90 0.54 6.27
CA ASP A 45 -22.50 0.94 6.40
C ASP A 45 -21.85 1.11 5.02
N ARG A 46 -22.17 0.21 4.09
CA ARG A 46 -21.72 0.29 2.70
C ARG A 46 -22.25 1.55 2.03
N GLU A 47 -23.55 1.80 2.11
CA GLU A 47 -24.17 3.06 1.62
C GLU A 47 -23.43 4.30 2.16
N TYR A 48 -23.10 4.31 3.46
CA TYR A 48 -22.39 5.42 4.08
C TYR A 48 -20.96 5.58 3.56
N LEU A 49 -20.18 4.49 3.49
CA LEU A 49 -18.79 4.54 3.03
C LEU A 49 -18.68 4.93 1.55
N CYS A 50 -19.67 4.53 0.75
CA CYS A 50 -19.81 4.87 -0.66
C CYS A 50 -20.32 6.30 -0.90
N GLY A 51 -20.69 7.05 0.15
CA GLY A 51 -21.24 8.40 0.00
C GLY A 51 -22.68 8.44 -0.53
N LEU A 52 -23.37 7.30 -0.60
CA LEU A 52 -24.76 7.20 -1.05
C LEU A 52 -25.77 7.58 0.04
N LYS A 53 -25.29 7.83 1.26
CA LYS A 53 -26.13 8.18 2.41
C LYS A 53 -25.57 9.35 3.19
N ASP A 54 -26.25 10.48 3.04
CA ASP A 54 -25.99 11.67 3.84
C ASP A 54 -26.71 11.61 5.18
N TYR A 55 -25.98 11.96 6.23
CA TYR A 55 -26.55 12.17 7.56
C TYR A 55 -26.65 13.67 7.81
N SER A 56 -27.86 14.13 8.13
CA SER A 56 -28.13 15.55 8.41
C SER A 56 -27.54 16.06 9.73
N HIS A 57 -27.05 15.18 10.59
CA HIS A 57 -26.54 15.53 11.91
C HIS A 57 -25.20 14.85 12.22
N ASP A 58 -24.21 15.65 12.63
CA ASP A 58 -22.87 15.21 13.02
C ASP A 58 -22.85 14.04 14.01
N GLN A 59 -23.76 14.03 14.99
CA GLN A 59 -23.83 12.94 15.97
C GLN A 59 -24.15 11.59 15.31
N THR A 60 -24.99 11.59 14.27
CA THR A 60 -25.35 10.37 13.53
C THR A 60 -24.17 9.87 12.69
N VAL A 61 -23.37 10.78 12.13
CA VAL A 61 -22.11 10.46 11.43
C VAL A 61 -21.11 9.81 12.39
N LEU A 62 -20.91 10.39 13.57
CA LEU A 62 -20.01 9.85 14.60
C LEU A 62 -20.46 8.45 15.05
N ASN A 63 -21.74 8.28 15.34
CA ASN A 63 -22.30 6.98 15.71
C ASN A 63 -22.12 5.95 14.59
N ARG A 64 -22.26 6.34 13.32
CA ARG A 64 -22.03 5.45 12.17
C ARG A 64 -20.57 5.01 12.10
N ARG A 65 -19.62 5.95 12.20
CA ARG A 65 -18.18 5.66 12.20
C ARG A 65 -17.79 4.75 13.36
N GLN A 66 -18.34 4.98 14.54
CA GLN A 66 -18.12 4.13 15.70
C GLN A 66 -18.65 2.71 15.47
N ALA A 67 -19.88 2.57 14.96
CA ALA A 67 -20.46 1.26 14.68
C ALA A 67 -19.67 0.46 13.64
N ILE A 68 -19.17 1.11 12.58
CA ILE A 68 -18.29 0.48 11.59
C ILE A 68 -17.00 0.02 12.25
N ARG A 69 -16.34 0.89 13.02
CA ARG A 69 -15.10 0.57 13.73
C ARG A 69 -15.26 -0.65 14.65
N GLU A 70 -16.28 -0.66 15.49
CA GLU A 70 -16.54 -1.75 16.42
C GLU A 70 -16.80 -3.07 15.68
N ARG A 71 -17.62 -3.06 14.62
CA ARG A 71 -17.86 -4.26 13.81
C ARG A 71 -16.61 -4.75 13.12
N THR A 72 -15.77 -3.86 12.59
CA THR A 72 -14.50 -4.25 11.96
C THR A 72 -13.55 -4.86 12.98
N ILE A 73 -13.45 -4.29 14.19
CA ILE A 73 -12.63 -4.85 15.26
C ILE A 73 -13.10 -6.27 15.64
N GLU A 74 -14.39 -6.44 15.90
CA GLU A 74 -14.90 -7.77 16.28
C GLU A 74 -14.84 -8.76 15.11
N GLY A 75 -15.13 -8.32 13.88
CA GLY A 75 -15.02 -9.16 12.69
C GLY A 75 -13.59 -9.64 12.40
N ILE A 76 -12.58 -8.82 12.69
CA ILE A 76 -11.17 -9.25 12.62
C ILE A 76 -10.86 -10.31 13.68
N ARG A 77 -11.39 -10.15 14.90
CA ARG A 77 -11.20 -11.15 15.98
C ARG A 77 -11.88 -12.47 15.66
N ASP A 78 -13.01 -12.44 14.97
CA ASP A 78 -13.75 -13.63 14.56
C ASP A 78 -12.95 -14.53 13.62
N PHE A 79 -11.99 -14.01 12.84
CA PHE A 79 -11.13 -14.86 12.00
C PHE A 79 -10.35 -15.92 12.79
N ASN A 80 -10.02 -15.65 14.06
CA ASN A 80 -9.39 -16.66 14.92
C ASN A 80 -10.37 -17.81 15.21
N LEU A 81 -11.65 -17.49 15.44
CA LEU A 81 -12.70 -18.49 15.64
C LEU A 81 -12.96 -19.28 14.36
N LEU A 82 -13.04 -18.60 13.21
CA LEU A 82 -13.22 -19.24 11.91
C LEU A 82 -12.06 -20.21 11.63
N TRP A 83 -10.83 -19.79 11.84
CA TRP A 83 -9.65 -20.64 11.67
C TRP A 83 -9.67 -21.88 12.58
N LEU A 84 -10.04 -21.71 13.85
CA LEU A 84 -9.97 -22.79 14.85
C LEU A 84 -11.17 -23.74 14.82
N LEU A 85 -12.36 -23.26 14.44
CA LEU A 85 -13.63 -23.94 14.70
C LEU A 85 -14.47 -24.18 13.45
N LEU A 86 -14.23 -23.46 12.34
CA LEU A 86 -14.96 -23.73 11.11
C LEU A 86 -14.48 -25.05 10.51
N GLU A 87 -15.42 -25.94 10.21
CA GLU A 87 -15.12 -27.21 9.56
C GLU A 87 -14.52 -26.97 8.17
N GLN A 88 -13.56 -27.82 7.78
CA GLN A 88 -12.88 -27.74 6.49
C GLN A 88 -13.87 -27.70 5.31
N THR A 89 -14.92 -28.52 5.35
CA THR A 89 -15.95 -28.57 4.30
C THR A 89 -16.73 -27.26 4.16
N GLU A 90 -16.94 -26.52 5.25
CA GLU A 90 -17.59 -25.21 5.20
C GLU A 90 -16.60 -24.13 4.76
N TRP A 91 -15.33 -24.24 5.17
CA TRP A 91 -14.27 -23.36 4.68
C TRP A 91 -14.10 -23.48 3.15
N GLU A 92 -14.09 -24.70 2.61
CA GLU A 92 -14.00 -24.96 1.17
C GLU A 92 -15.17 -24.31 0.41
N LYS A 93 -16.40 -24.47 0.90
CA LYS A 93 -17.58 -23.81 0.30
C LYS A 93 -17.49 -22.29 0.32
N VAL A 94 -16.91 -21.70 1.36
CA VAL A 94 -16.69 -20.26 1.41
C VAL A 94 -15.73 -19.83 0.30
N MET A 95 -14.66 -20.60 0.06
CA MET A 95 -13.71 -20.29 -1.01
C MET A 95 -14.31 -20.50 -2.41
N GLU A 96 -15.11 -21.55 -2.59
CA GLU A 96 -15.81 -21.84 -3.86
C GLU A 96 -16.92 -20.82 -4.21
N ALA A 97 -17.37 -20.02 -3.24
CA ALA A 97 -18.38 -18.99 -3.47
C ALA A 97 -17.86 -17.77 -4.23
N PHE A 98 -16.54 -17.62 -4.36
CA PHE A 98 -15.89 -16.54 -5.09
C PHE A 98 -15.32 -17.05 -6.40
N ASP A 99 -15.35 -16.22 -7.44
CA ASP A 99 -14.43 -16.43 -8.56
C ASP A 99 -13.00 -16.05 -8.17
N THR A 100 -12.03 -16.46 -8.97
CA THR A 100 -10.61 -16.27 -8.66
C THR A 100 -10.21 -14.79 -8.61
N GLU A 101 -10.80 -13.94 -9.44
CA GLU A 101 -10.45 -12.52 -9.52
C GLU A 101 -11.02 -11.74 -8.34
N GLU A 102 -12.29 -12.00 -8.00
CA GLU A 102 -12.94 -11.44 -6.81
C GLU A 102 -12.20 -11.86 -5.53
N LEU A 103 -11.83 -13.14 -5.41
CA LEU A 103 -11.10 -13.65 -4.26
C LEU A 103 -9.74 -12.97 -4.11
N ASN A 104 -8.98 -12.84 -5.21
CA ASN A 104 -7.67 -12.18 -5.21
C ASN A 104 -7.78 -10.70 -4.84
N THR A 105 -8.81 -10.01 -5.35
CA THR A 105 -9.07 -8.60 -5.02
C THR A 105 -9.43 -8.43 -3.54
N ALA A 106 -10.28 -9.31 -3.00
CA ALA A 106 -10.65 -9.30 -1.60
C ALA A 106 -9.44 -9.56 -0.68
N PHE A 107 -8.63 -10.58 -0.99
CA PHE A 107 -7.43 -10.89 -0.21
C PHE A 107 -6.37 -9.80 -0.29
N SER A 108 -6.15 -9.20 -1.46
CA SER A 108 -5.24 -8.06 -1.61
C SER A 108 -5.69 -6.86 -0.77
N SER A 109 -7.00 -6.57 -0.75
CA SER A 109 -7.57 -5.50 0.09
C SER A 109 -7.39 -5.77 1.58
N ILE A 110 -7.55 -7.02 2.02
CA ILE A 110 -7.31 -7.44 3.41
C ILE A 110 -5.83 -7.27 3.77
N LEU A 111 -4.91 -7.71 2.90
CA LEU A 111 -3.46 -7.56 3.11
C LEU A 111 -3.05 -6.08 3.20
N ALA A 112 -3.55 -5.24 2.30
CA ALA A 112 -3.30 -3.79 2.32
C ALA A 112 -3.81 -3.16 3.62
N PHE A 113 -5.04 -3.49 4.03
CA PHE A 113 -5.62 -3.02 5.29
C PHE A 113 -4.77 -3.43 6.51
N MET A 114 -4.30 -4.68 6.55
CA MET A 114 -3.41 -5.15 7.62
C MET A 114 -2.06 -4.46 7.59
N TYR A 115 -1.47 -4.26 6.41
CA TYR A 115 -0.16 -3.60 6.26
C TYR A 115 -0.21 -2.15 6.76
N ILE A 116 -1.24 -1.40 6.37
CA ILE A 116 -1.48 -0.05 6.89
C ILE A 116 -1.73 -0.09 8.40
N GLY A 117 -2.50 -1.07 8.89
CA GLY A 117 -2.82 -1.22 10.32
C GLY A 117 -1.64 -1.58 11.23
N ILE A 118 -0.50 -1.97 10.67
CA ILE A 118 0.77 -2.17 11.39
C ILE A 118 1.80 -1.09 11.05
N ASP A 119 1.35 0.08 10.59
CA ASP A 119 2.19 1.22 10.23
C ASP A 119 3.18 0.91 9.11
N GLN A 120 2.78 0.07 8.15
CA GLN A 120 3.59 -0.34 7.01
C GLN A 120 4.93 -1.01 7.42
N ASP A 121 4.99 -1.60 8.62
CA ASP A 121 6.15 -2.35 9.10
C ASP A 121 6.30 -3.67 8.32
N THR A 122 7.22 -3.67 7.34
CA THR A 122 7.53 -4.82 6.49
C THR A 122 8.06 -6.01 7.30
N GLY A 123 8.85 -5.76 8.35
CA GLY A 123 9.39 -6.82 9.21
C GLY A 123 8.30 -7.52 10.01
N ARG A 124 7.36 -6.74 10.56
CA ARG A 124 6.18 -7.28 11.25
C ARG A 124 5.22 -7.97 10.28
N MET A 125 5.04 -7.45 9.06
CA MET A 125 4.24 -8.12 8.03
C MET A 125 4.81 -9.50 7.69
N ARG A 126 6.13 -9.58 7.47
CA ARG A 126 6.83 -10.85 7.21
C ARG A 126 6.52 -11.89 8.28
N GLN A 127 6.67 -11.53 9.57
CA GLN A 127 6.40 -12.44 10.68
C GLN A 127 4.94 -12.93 10.72
N ILE A 128 3.99 -12.02 10.42
CA ILE A 128 2.56 -12.37 10.37
C ILE A 128 2.29 -13.36 9.23
N LEU A 129 2.83 -13.09 8.03
CA LEU A 129 2.66 -13.94 6.85
C LEU A 129 3.32 -15.31 7.03
N GLU A 130 4.56 -15.36 7.52
CA GLU A 130 5.26 -16.62 7.80
C GLU A 130 4.45 -17.49 8.75
N ARG A 131 3.93 -16.91 9.84
CA ARG A 131 3.09 -17.62 10.79
C ARG A 131 1.78 -18.09 10.17
N GLY A 132 1.08 -17.22 9.44
CA GLY A 132 -0.20 -17.54 8.80
C GLY A 132 -0.06 -18.66 7.77
N LEU A 133 0.94 -18.57 6.90
CA LEU A 133 1.26 -19.59 5.90
C LEU A 133 1.69 -20.91 6.56
N TYR A 134 2.48 -20.85 7.64
CA TYR A 134 2.87 -22.06 8.37
C TYR A 134 1.67 -22.78 8.98
N LEU A 135 0.71 -22.04 9.53
CA LEU A 135 -0.55 -22.58 10.03
C LEU A 135 -1.37 -23.20 8.89
N GLY A 136 -1.58 -22.47 7.80
CA GLY A 136 -2.34 -22.94 6.63
C GLY A 136 -1.74 -24.18 5.97
N ALA A 137 -0.42 -24.21 5.76
CA ALA A 137 0.29 -25.36 5.20
C ALA A 137 0.20 -26.63 6.08
N ASN A 138 -0.20 -26.48 7.34
CA ASN A 138 -0.36 -27.58 8.29
C ASN A 138 -1.82 -27.80 8.73
N TYR A 139 -2.82 -27.19 8.06
CA TYR A 139 -4.23 -27.20 8.47
C TYR A 139 -4.87 -28.59 8.51
N ASP A 140 -4.67 -29.43 7.48
CA ASP A 140 -5.27 -30.77 7.34
C ASP A 140 -4.20 -31.86 7.12
N THR A 141 -3.15 -31.85 7.94
CA THR A 141 -2.20 -32.97 7.96
C THR A 141 -2.66 -33.99 9.02
N SER A 142 -3.63 -34.82 8.64
CA SER A 142 -4.28 -35.90 9.41
C SER A 142 -3.36 -37.04 9.91
N GLY A 143 -2.08 -36.76 10.14
CA GLY A 143 -1.13 -37.65 10.80
C GLY A 143 -0.71 -38.89 10.01
N ARG A 144 -1.21 -39.08 8.77
CA ARG A 144 -0.91 -40.28 7.97
C ARG A 144 0.25 -40.11 6.99
N TRP A 145 0.72 -38.90 6.75
CA TRP A 145 1.73 -38.56 5.74
C TRP A 145 2.81 -37.68 6.38
N SER A 146 4.06 -37.98 6.08
CA SER A 146 5.30 -37.51 6.72
C SER A 146 5.76 -36.09 6.34
N GLU A 147 4.93 -35.32 5.65
CA GLU A 147 5.31 -34.02 5.08
C GLU A 147 4.47 -32.93 5.71
N ARG A 148 4.95 -32.44 6.84
CA ARG A 148 4.48 -31.20 7.47
C ARG A 148 5.42 -30.09 7.03
N ALA A 149 4.87 -28.94 6.65
CA ALA A 149 5.70 -27.76 6.44
C ALA A 149 6.44 -27.47 7.75
N ASN A 150 7.77 -27.51 7.71
CA ASN A 150 8.64 -27.25 8.86
C ASN A 150 9.18 -25.83 8.87
N THR A 151 9.18 -25.16 7.71
CA THR A 151 9.74 -23.83 7.50
C THR A 151 8.88 -23.11 6.46
N VAL A 152 8.65 -21.83 6.71
CA VAL A 152 8.11 -20.88 5.72
C VAL A 152 9.07 -19.71 5.68
N ASN A 153 9.37 -19.23 4.47
CA ASN A 153 10.17 -18.03 4.26
C ASN A 153 9.32 -17.07 3.42
N VAL A 154 9.20 -15.83 3.89
CA VAL A 154 8.53 -14.75 3.16
C VAL A 154 9.53 -13.63 2.94
N ASP A 155 9.84 -13.37 1.67
CA ASP A 155 10.63 -12.22 1.27
C ASP A 155 9.69 -11.13 0.73
N ILE A 156 9.85 -9.91 1.24
CA ILE A 156 9.05 -8.75 0.87
C ILE A 156 10.03 -7.66 0.53
N ASP A 157 10.02 -7.26 -0.75
CA ASP A 157 10.78 -6.16 -1.27
C ASP A 157 9.80 -5.11 -1.80
N ILE A 158 9.85 -3.92 -1.19
CA ILE A 158 8.97 -2.79 -1.55
C ILE A 158 9.89 -1.65 -1.95
N GLU A 159 9.94 -1.40 -3.25
CA GLU A 159 10.63 -0.25 -3.81
C GLU A 159 9.66 0.93 -3.84
N TYR A 160 10.01 2.01 -3.15
CA TYR A 160 9.31 3.27 -3.28
C TYR A 160 9.96 4.07 -4.40
N GLU A 161 9.17 4.43 -5.41
CA GLU A 161 9.57 5.51 -6.32
C GLU A 161 9.26 6.84 -5.64
N PRO A 162 10.28 7.59 -5.22
CA PRO A 162 10.06 8.87 -4.57
C PRO A 162 9.44 9.87 -5.55
N ASN A 163 8.40 10.57 -5.10
CA ASN A 163 7.88 11.71 -5.83
C ASN A 163 8.87 12.88 -5.71
N VAL A 164 9.79 12.93 -6.67
CA VAL A 164 10.89 13.90 -6.70
C VAL A 164 10.38 15.34 -6.59
N ASP A 165 9.26 15.68 -7.21
CA ASP A 165 8.71 17.03 -7.17
C ASP A 165 8.24 17.40 -5.75
N GLN A 166 7.51 16.51 -5.07
CA GLN A 166 7.07 16.74 -3.68
C GLN A 166 8.23 16.77 -2.69
N LEU A 167 9.25 15.93 -2.91
CA LEU A 167 10.46 15.95 -2.08
C LEU A 167 11.22 17.28 -2.25
N TYR A 168 11.24 17.83 -3.47
CA TYR A 168 11.88 19.12 -3.73
C TYR A 168 11.09 20.28 -3.11
N GLU A 169 9.75 20.24 -3.14
CA GLU A 169 8.92 21.21 -2.41
C GLU A 169 9.25 21.20 -0.91
N ARG A 170 9.41 20.02 -0.29
CA ARG A 170 9.83 19.91 1.12
C ARG A 170 11.21 20.51 1.39
N VAL A 171 12.17 20.41 0.45
CA VAL A 171 13.46 21.11 0.58
C VAL A 171 13.25 22.62 0.53
N GLN A 172 12.45 23.13 -0.41
CA GLN A 172 12.16 24.56 -0.52
C GLN A 172 11.42 25.14 0.70
N ASP A 173 10.62 24.31 1.38
CA ASP A 173 9.92 24.66 2.61
C ASP A 173 10.82 24.57 3.87
N GLY A 174 12.10 24.22 3.72
CA GLY A 174 13.07 24.10 4.81
C GLY A 174 12.95 22.81 5.62
N GLU A 175 12.22 21.82 5.12
CA GLU A 175 12.08 20.48 5.72
C GLU A 175 13.12 19.48 5.19
N GLY A 176 14.12 19.94 4.44
CA GLY A 176 15.15 19.09 3.83
C GLY A 176 15.87 18.17 4.82
N GLY A 177 16.09 18.64 6.06
CA GLY A 177 16.72 17.84 7.12
C GLY A 177 15.89 16.64 7.61
N GLN A 178 14.63 16.51 7.20
CA GLN A 178 13.75 15.38 7.52
C GLN A 178 13.68 14.34 6.39
N LEU A 179 14.43 14.56 5.29
CA LEU A 179 14.49 13.62 4.18
C LEU A 179 15.39 12.43 4.54
N THR A 180 14.94 11.24 4.19
CA THR A 180 15.73 10.01 4.29
C THR A 180 16.84 9.99 3.24
N PRO A 181 17.91 9.20 3.44
CA PRO A 181 19.00 9.06 2.46
C PRO A 181 18.52 8.59 1.06
N GLY A 182 17.46 7.78 1.01
CA GLY A 182 16.86 7.34 -0.26
C GLY A 182 16.17 8.48 -1.01
N GLU A 183 15.44 9.33 -0.28
CA GLU A 183 14.78 10.53 -0.82
C GLU A 183 15.81 11.55 -1.32
N ILE A 184 16.86 11.82 -0.54
CA ILE A 184 17.98 12.69 -0.96
C ILE A 184 18.65 12.11 -2.22
N GLY A 185 18.96 10.81 -2.22
CA GLY A 185 19.57 10.14 -3.38
C GLY A 185 18.74 10.24 -4.64
N ALA A 186 17.41 10.21 -4.51
CA ALA A 186 16.51 10.39 -5.64
C ALA A 186 16.47 11.82 -6.16
N LEU A 187 16.47 12.82 -5.28
CA LEU A 187 16.57 14.23 -5.66
C LEU A 187 17.89 14.53 -6.40
N VAL A 188 19.00 13.96 -5.94
CA VAL A 188 20.31 14.04 -6.63
C VAL A 188 20.24 13.37 -8.00
N LYS A 189 19.73 12.14 -8.08
CA LYS A 189 19.60 11.39 -9.34
C LYS A 189 18.74 12.12 -10.37
N ALA A 190 17.71 12.82 -9.91
CA ALA A 190 16.83 13.62 -10.75
C ALA A 190 17.39 15.01 -11.12
N GLY A 191 18.54 15.40 -10.56
CA GLY A 191 19.17 16.70 -10.83
C GLY A 191 18.36 17.89 -10.30
N LYS A 192 17.56 17.69 -9.25
CA LYS A 192 16.70 18.72 -8.66
C LYS A 192 17.39 19.52 -7.55
N LEU A 193 18.45 18.98 -6.94
CA LEU A 193 19.25 19.69 -5.94
C LEU A 193 20.35 20.50 -6.59
N ASP A 194 20.46 21.76 -6.20
CA ASP A 194 21.58 22.62 -6.54
C ASP A 194 22.67 22.60 -5.44
N PRO A 195 23.85 23.21 -5.67
CA PRO A 195 24.91 23.24 -4.67
C PRO A 195 24.52 23.92 -3.34
N ALA A 196 23.58 24.86 -3.35
CA ALA A 196 23.12 25.53 -2.13
C ALA A 196 22.21 24.62 -1.30
N ASP A 197 21.33 23.86 -1.96
CA ASP A 197 20.47 22.86 -1.32
C ASP A 197 21.31 21.77 -0.62
N LEU A 198 22.43 21.37 -1.24
CA LEU A 198 23.35 20.37 -0.66
C LEU A 198 24.08 20.91 0.59
N GLU A 199 24.46 22.18 0.61
CA GLU A 199 25.07 22.83 1.78
C GLU A 199 24.08 22.91 2.95
N GLU A 200 22.79 23.14 2.69
CA GLU A 200 21.73 23.15 3.70
C GLU A 200 21.55 21.76 4.33
N LEU A 201 21.52 20.71 3.50
CA LEU A 201 21.41 19.32 3.95
C LEU A 201 22.65 18.82 4.72
N GLU A 202 23.85 19.31 4.37
CA GLU A 202 25.10 19.01 5.10
C GLU A 202 25.11 19.66 6.50
N GLY A 203 24.41 20.79 6.67
CA GLY A 203 24.24 21.48 7.94
C GLY A 203 23.30 20.77 8.93
N THR A 204 22.40 19.91 8.43
CA THR A 204 21.44 19.14 9.23
C THR A 204 22.04 17.80 9.68
N ASN A 205 23.06 17.87 10.52
CA ASN A 205 23.67 16.67 11.12
C ASN A 205 22.76 16.09 12.22
N GLU A 206 21.72 15.33 11.85
CA GLU A 206 21.15 14.34 12.75
C GLU A 206 22.03 13.08 12.72
N ALA A 207 22.51 12.71 13.90
CA ALA A 207 23.44 11.62 14.11
C ALA A 207 22.98 10.35 13.37
N PHE A 208 23.80 9.86 12.45
CA PHE A 208 23.70 8.49 11.93
C PHE A 208 23.48 7.54 13.10
N PRO A 209 22.35 6.79 13.17
CA PRO A 209 22.21 5.75 14.16
C PRO A 209 23.29 4.72 13.87
N GLY A 210 24.32 4.74 14.70
CA GLY A 210 25.57 4.02 14.50
C GLY A 210 25.31 2.55 14.26
N VAL A 211 25.61 2.10 13.05
CA VAL A 211 25.96 0.71 12.79
C VAL A 211 27.23 0.45 13.61
N TYR A 212 27.07 -0.22 14.76
CA TYR A 212 28.20 -0.78 15.50
C TYR A 212 28.84 -1.87 14.64
N ALA A 213 29.78 -1.48 13.78
CA ALA A 213 30.72 -2.38 13.15
C ALA A 213 31.81 -2.72 14.18
N GLY A 214 31.97 -4.02 14.44
CA GLY A 214 32.77 -4.59 15.51
C GLY A 214 34.21 -4.08 15.60
N GLY A 215 34.71 -4.02 16.84
CA GLY A 215 36.05 -3.60 17.19
C GLY A 215 37.14 -4.35 16.42
N THR A 216 38.07 -3.57 15.88
CA THR A 216 39.30 -4.05 15.28
C THR A 216 40.19 -4.66 16.35
N VAL A 217 40.54 -5.94 16.17
CA VAL A 217 41.59 -6.62 16.93
C VAL A 217 42.93 -6.03 16.48
N GLU A 218 43.63 -5.32 17.36
CA GLU A 218 45.01 -4.89 17.12
C GLU A 218 45.96 -6.10 17.21
N SER A 219 46.43 -6.57 16.06
CA SER A 219 47.60 -7.45 15.96
C SER A 219 48.87 -6.60 15.97
N ASN A 220 49.50 -6.47 17.14
CA ASN A 220 50.86 -5.94 17.25
C ASN A 220 51.89 -7.01 16.86
N GLN A 221 52.46 -6.87 15.67
CA GLN A 221 53.77 -7.44 15.34
C GLN A 221 54.83 -6.54 15.97
N HIS A 222 55.65 -7.10 16.86
CA HIS A 222 56.96 -6.55 17.19
C HIS A 222 58.00 -7.58 16.76
N GLU A 223 58.69 -7.25 15.67
CA GLU A 223 59.93 -7.89 15.27
C GLU A 223 61.04 -7.50 16.23
N ASP A 224 61.83 -8.50 16.60
CA ASP A 224 63.10 -8.39 17.29
C ASP A 224 64.09 -7.46 16.57
N THR A 225 64.88 -6.71 17.34
CA THR A 225 66.27 -6.41 16.97
C THR A 225 67.12 -6.06 18.20
N ASP A 226 68.07 -6.94 18.48
CA ASP A 226 69.43 -6.77 19.03
C ASP A 226 69.69 -5.85 20.25
N ALA A 227 70.03 -6.49 21.40
CA ALA A 227 71.36 -6.49 22.04
C ALA A 227 71.38 -7.38 23.31
#